data_AF-A0ABD3VYF0-F1
#
_entry.id   AF-A0ABD3VYF0-F1
#
_cell.length_a   1.000
_cell.length_b   1.000
_cell.length_c   1.000
_cell.angle_alpha   90.00
_cell.angle_beta   90.00
_cell.angle_gamma   90.00
#
_symmetry.space_group_name_H-M   'P 1'
#
loop_
_entity.id
_entity.type
_entity.pdbx_description
1 polymer ?
#
loop_
_entity_poly.entity_id
_entity_poly.type
_entity_poly.pdbx_seq_one_letter_code
_entity_poly.pdbx_strand_id
1 'polypeptide(L)' 'SLLKVDPQELSGTLTSIVTITRGEHVKRFYSKQQADDARDAMAKFLYGRLFGWIVNKVNQLLASRDNIPLSAIMEV' A
#
# COMPACT_ATOMS: atom_id res chain seq x y z
N SER A 1 16.75 -1.89 5.28
CA SER A 1 15.30 -2.20 5.48
C SER A 1 14.75 -2.92 4.25
N LEU A 2 13.77 -3.82 4.42
CA LEU A 2 13.15 -4.60 3.32
C LEU A 2 12.39 -3.72 2.32
N LEU A 3 11.66 -2.73 2.82
CA LEU A 3 10.84 -1.82 2.01
C LEU A 3 11.65 -0.77 1.23
N LYS A 4 12.99 -0.74 1.39
CA LYS A 4 13.89 0.22 0.73
C LYS A 4 13.49 1.69 0.88
N VAL A 5 12.84 2.03 2.00
CA VAL A 5 12.51 3.40 2.42
C VAL A 5 13.38 3.81 3.61
N ASP A 6 13.51 5.12 3.82
CA ASP A 6 14.16 5.69 5.00
C ASP A 6 13.36 5.30 6.26
N PRO A 7 13.98 4.60 7.24
CA PRO A 7 13.31 4.24 8.49
C PRO A 7 12.79 5.43 9.29
N GLN A 8 13.48 6.58 9.26
CA GLN A 8 13.09 7.77 10.02
C GLN A 8 11.88 8.45 9.39
N GLU A 9 11.86 8.56 8.06
CA GLU A 9 10.72 9.11 7.32
C GLU A 9 9.47 8.21 7.49
N LEU A 10 9.66 6.89 7.40
CA LEU A 10 8.59 5.92 7.63
C LEU A 10 8.03 6.04 9.05
N SER A 11 8.90 6.08 10.06
CA SER A 11 8.50 6.26 11.45
C SER A 11 7.76 7.58 11.66
N GLY A 12 8.25 8.67 11.06
CA GLY A 12 7.60 9.98 11.12
C GLY A 12 6.19 9.96 10.54
N THR A 13 6.02 9.32 9.38
CA THR A 13 4.72 9.21 8.69
C THR A 13 3.72 8.34 9.45
N LEU A 14 4.18 7.27 10.10
CA LEU A 14 3.31 6.38 10.90
C LEU A 14 2.92 6.97 12.26
N THR A 15 3.61 8.01 12.73
CA THR A 15 3.41 8.60 14.07
C THR A 15 2.92 10.04 14.04
N SER A 16 2.83 10.66 12.87
CA SER A 16 2.39 12.04 12.74
C SER A 16 1.74 12.32 11.40
N ILE A 17 0.88 13.34 11.39
CA ILE A 17 0.26 13.90 10.20
C ILE A 17 0.66 15.37 10.07
N VAL A 18 0.92 15.80 8.84
CA VAL A 18 1.12 17.20 8.50
C VAL A 18 -0.10 17.68 7.74
N THR A 19 -0.76 18.73 8.23
CA THR A 19 -1.94 19.33 7.61
C THR A 19 -1.62 20.77 7.24
N ILE A 20 -2.00 21.19 6.03
CA ILE A 20 -1.81 22.57 5.59
C ILE A 20 -3.06 23.36 5.94
N THR A 21 -2.93 24.38 6.79
CA THR A 21 -4.03 25.26 7.18
C THR A 21 -3.62 26.70 6.95
N ARG A 22 -4.37 27.43 6.12
CA ARG A 22 -4.09 28.85 5.77
C ARG A 22 -2.66 29.12 5.25
N GLY A 23 -2.06 28.13 4.58
CA GLY A 23 -0.69 28.22 4.05
C GLY A 23 0.40 27.76 5.03
N GLU A 24 0.06 27.40 6.28
CA GLU A 24 1.00 26.89 7.26
C GLU A 24 0.94 25.36 7.38
N HIS A 25 2.11 24.73 7.50
CA HIS A 25 2.23 23.30 7.77
C HIS A 25 2.13 23.03 9.28
N VAL A 26 1.00 22.49 9.71
CA VAL A 26 0.77 22.08 11.10
C VAL A 26 1.05 20.59 11.24
N LYS A 27 2.07 20.23 12.03
CA LYS A 27 2.39 18.83 12.36
C LYS A 27 1.71 18.42 13.65
N ARG A 28 0.99 17.31 13.63
CA ARG A 28 0.33 16.71 14.80
C ARG A 28 0.76 15.25 14.95
N PHE A 29 1.08 14.84 16.18
CA PHE A 29 1.35 13.45 16.49
C PHE A 29 0.06 12.64 16.67
N TYR A 30 0.10 11.39 16.23
CA TYR A 30 -0.97 10.44 16.44
C TYR A 30 -1.04 9.98 17.90
N SER A 31 -2.23 9.57 18.34
CA SER A 31 -2.34 8.72 19.52
C SER A 31 -1.72 7.35 19.23
N LYS A 32 -1.40 6.58 20.28
CA LYS A 32 -0.89 5.22 20.13
C LYS A 32 -1.80 4.36 19.23
N GLN A 33 -3.11 4.42 19.47
CA GLN A 33 -4.09 3.67 18.68
C GLN A 33 -4.06 4.07 17.20
N GLN A 34 -4.00 5.37 16.90
CA GLN A 34 -3.93 5.85 15.52
C GLN A 34 -2.64 5.42 14.82
N ALA A 35 -1.52 5.37 15.54
CA ALA A 35 -0.26 4.87 14.98
C ALA A 35 -0.30 3.35 14.72
N ASP A 36 -0.91 2.57 15.62
CA ASP A 36 -1.15 1.15 15.42
C ASP A 36 -2.08 0.90 14.21
N ASP A 37 -3.16 1.66 14.09
CA ASP A 37 -4.08 1.60 12.96
C ASP A 37 -3.37 1.96 11.63
N ALA A 38 -2.51 2.98 11.64
CA ALA A 38 -1.73 3.38 10.47
C ALA A 38 -0.74 2.29 10.03
N ARG A 39 -0.06 1.62 10.98
CA ARG A 39 0.81 0.48 10.70
C ARG A 39 0.03 -0.67 10.05
N ASP A 40 -1.11 -1.02 10.63
CA ASP A 40 -1.93 -2.14 10.15
C ASP A 40 -2.55 -1.83 8.79
N ALA A 41 -2.98 -0.58 8.56
CA ALA A 41 -3.45 -0.12 7.26
C ALA A 41 -2.35 -0.21 6.19
N MET A 42 -1.12 0.21 6.52
CA MET A 42 0.03 0.08 5.60
C MET A 42 0.31 -1.39 5.26
N ALA A 43 0.29 -2.28 6.26
CA ALA A 43 0.51 -3.71 6.04
C ALA A 43 -0.57 -4.31 5.12
N LYS A 44 -1.85 -4.01 5.37
CA LYS A 44 -2.97 -4.46 4.52
C LYS A 44 -2.85 -3.94 3.10
N PHE A 45 -2.47 -2.67 2.93
CA PHE A 45 -2.29 -2.06 1.60
C PHE A 45 -1.16 -2.73 0.82
N LEU A 46 0.00 -2.94 1.46
CA LEU A 46 1.13 -3.62 0.83
C LEU A 46 0.78 -5.06 0.43
N TYR A 47 0.13 -5.81 1.32
CA TYR A 47 -0.29 -7.17 1.03
C TYR A 47 -1.31 -7.22 -0.11
N GLY A 48 -2.33 -6.37 -0.08
CA GLY A 48 -3.35 -6.31 -1.14
C GLY A 48 -2.73 -6.00 -2.51
N ARG A 49 -1.78 -5.04 -2.56
CA ARG A 49 -1.06 -4.71 -3.80
C ARG A 49 -0.18 -5.86 -4.28
N LEU A 50 0.51 -6.55 -3.37
CA LEU A 50 1.34 -7.70 -3.72
C LEU A 50 0.50 -8.85 -4.26
N PHE A 51 -0.58 -9.21 -3.57
CA PHE A 51 -1.48 -10.28 -3.99
C PHE A 51 -2.07 -9.99 -5.39
N GLY A 52 -2.61 -8.79 -5.59
CA GLY A 52 -3.13 -8.38 -6.89
C GLY A 52 -2.06 -8.42 -7.99
N TRP A 53 -0.82 -8.02 -7.69
CA TRP A 53 0.30 -8.13 -8.64
C TRP A 53 0.64 -9.59 -8.98
N ILE A 54 0.68 -10.49 -7.99
CA ILE A 54 0.94 -11.92 -8.21
C ILE A 54 -0.14 -12.52 -9.12
N VAL A 55 -1.42 -12.29 -8.78
CA VAL A 55 -2.56 -12.79 -9.57
C VAL A 55 -2.49 -12.29 -11.01
N ASN A 56 -2.29 -10.99 -11.20
CA ASN A 56 -2.13 -10.40 -12.53
C ASN A 56 -0.94 -11.02 -13.29
N LYS A 57 0.20 -11.22 -12.62
CA LYS A 57 1.39 -11.80 -13.25
C LYS A 57 1.17 -13.24 -13.68
N VAL A 58 0.52 -14.06 -12.84
CA VAL A 58 0.13 -15.43 -13.18
C VAL A 58 -0.83 -15.43 -14.37
N ASN A 59 -1.87 -14.59 -14.33
CA ASN A 59 -2.86 -14.50 -15.40
C ASN A 59 -2.24 -14.09 -16.74
N GLN A 60 -1.29 -13.15 -16.74
CA GLN A 60 -0.55 -12.76 -17.96
C GLN A 60 0.26 -13.93 -18.55
N LEU A 61 0.92 -14.72 -17.70
CA LEU A 61 1.72 -15.86 -18.15
C LEU A 61 0.85 -17.00 -18.70
N LEU A 62 -0.34 -17.22 -18.13
CA LEU A 62 -1.31 -18.20 -18.62
C LEU A 62 -2.00 -17.75 -19.92
N ALA A 63 -2.47 -16.50 -19.98
CA ALA A 63 -3.10 -15.97 -21.18
C ALA A 63 -2.16 -15.97 -22.40
N SER A 64 -0.86 -15.74 -22.17
CA SER A 64 0.18 -15.83 -23.21
C SER A 64 0.38 -17.26 -23.74
N ARG A 65 0.02 -18.30 -22.97
CA ARG A 65 0.13 -19.71 -23.39
C ARG A 65 -1.09 -20.19 -24.17
N ASP A 66 -2.29 -19.74 -23.79
CA ASP A 66 -3.53 -20.37 -24.25
C ASP A 66 -4.41 -19.49 -25.14
N ASN A 67 -3.99 -18.25 -25.49
CA ASN A 67 -4.82 -17.25 -26.21
C ASN A 67 -6.20 -17.02 -25.55
N ILE A 68 -6.30 -17.23 -24.23
CA ILE A 68 -7.53 -17.05 -23.48
C ILE A 68 -7.78 -15.54 -23.30
N PRO A 69 -8.94 -15.01 -23.71
CA PRO A 69 -9.26 -13.60 -23.51
C PRO A 69 -9.22 -13.22 -22.04
N LEU A 70 -8.55 -12.11 -21.71
CA LEU A 70 -8.44 -11.56 -20.35
C LEU A 70 -9.80 -11.36 -19.65
N SER A 71 -10.88 -11.19 -20.43
CA SER A 71 -12.26 -11.10 -19.93
C SER A 71 -12.76 -12.36 -19.24
N ALA A 72 -12.23 -13.53 -19.57
CA ALA A 72 -12.64 -14.81 -18.95
C ALA A 72 -12.01 -15.06 -17.58
N ILE A 73 -10.96 -14.31 -17.22
CA ILE A 73 -10.16 -14.53 -16.01
C ILE A 73 -10.56 -13.56 -14.88
N MET A 74 -11.36 -12.54 -15.19
CA MET A 74 -11.73 -11.44 -14.29
C MET A 74 -13.17 -11.59 -13.74
N GLU A 75 -13.65 -12.82 -13.51
CA GLU A 75 -14.97 -13.12 -12.89
C GLU A 75 -14.90 -13.49 -11.39
N VAL A 76 -13.84 -13.13 -10.68
CA VAL A 76 -13.73 -13.39 -9.23
C VAL A 76 -13.61 -12.10 -8.44
#